data_AF-A0A529HR28-F1
#
_entry.id   AF-A0A529HR28-F1
#
_cell.length_a   1.000
_cell.length_b   1.000
_cell.length_c   1.000
_cell.angle_alpha   90.00
_cell.angle_beta   90.00
_cell.angle_gamma   90.00
#
_symmetry.space_group_name_H-M   'P 1'
#
loop_
_entity.id
_entity.type
_entity.pdbx_description
1 polymer ?
#
loop_
_entity_poly.entity_id
_entity_poly.type
_entity_poly.pdbx_seq_one_letter_code
_entity_poly.pdbx_strand_id
1 'polypeptide(L)'
;TKPEPAAALDVVELSALNESALDTPSQALANATREVVRVCETVEIMLKRIIELYESADAGKIKALAALDDRVDEKHAAIKLYLAKVTKNPLSEDEALRCQELIGACVKLEQVGDIIVRNMLVHVRKKLERGLEFTPEGWRELCAFHASVLANARLAFN
;
A
#
# COMPACT_ATOMS: atom_id res chain seq x y z
N THR A 1 -18.42 15.21 -35.02
CA THR A 1 -17.29 15.65 -34.18
C THR A 1 -16.94 14.53 -33.24
N LYS A 2 -15.69 14.05 -33.25
CA LYS A 2 -15.20 12.97 -32.38
C LYS A 2 -14.97 13.59 -30.99
N PRO A 3 -15.45 13.00 -29.88
CA PRO A 3 -15.21 13.57 -28.57
C PRO A 3 -13.72 13.48 -28.24
N GLU A 4 -13.15 14.60 -27.77
CA GLU A 4 -11.79 14.65 -27.26
C GLU A 4 -11.65 13.73 -26.03
N PRO A 5 -10.51 13.04 -25.86
CA PRO A 5 -10.27 12.27 -24.66
C PRO A 5 -10.23 13.23 -23.47
N ALA A 6 -11.09 12.99 -22.48
CA ALA A 6 -11.07 13.71 -21.22
C ALA A 6 -9.65 13.66 -20.66
N ALA A 7 -9.03 14.83 -20.48
CA ALA A 7 -7.76 14.96 -19.79
C ALA A 7 -7.86 14.17 -18.48
N ALA A 8 -6.91 13.25 -18.28
CA ALA A 8 -6.78 12.53 -17.02
C ALA A 8 -6.71 13.59 -15.91
N LEU A 9 -7.77 13.68 -15.11
CA LEU A 9 -7.74 14.44 -13.88
C LEU A 9 -6.71 13.75 -13.01
N ASP A 10 -5.49 14.27 -12.98
CA ASP A 10 -4.52 13.92 -11.96
C ASP A 10 -5.13 14.36 -10.62
N VAL A 11 -5.81 13.41 -9.98
CA VAL A 11 -6.35 13.60 -8.64
C VAL A 11 -5.14 13.75 -7.72
N VAL A 12 -4.78 14.99 -7.41
CA VAL A 12 -3.80 15.28 -6.37
C VAL A 12 -4.39 14.77 -5.06
N GLU A 13 -3.90 13.61 -4.62
CA GLU A 13 -4.31 13.02 -3.36
C GLU A 13 -3.74 13.89 -2.22
N LEU A 14 -4.60 14.71 -1.62
CA LEU A 14 -4.22 15.57 -0.50
C LEU A 14 -3.85 14.72 0.72
N SER A 15 -2.59 14.80 1.16
CA SER A 15 -2.12 14.10 2.36
C SER A 15 -2.90 14.51 3.62
N ALA A 16 -3.15 13.56 4.52
CA ALA A 16 -3.75 13.83 5.82
C ALA A 16 -2.74 14.40 6.82
N LEU A 17 -1.44 14.34 6.50
CA LEU A 17 -0.37 14.89 7.30
C LEU A 17 -0.40 16.42 7.26
N ASN A 18 -0.82 17.04 8.37
CA ASN A 18 -0.91 18.49 8.50
C ASN A 18 0.13 19.01 9.48
N GLU A 19 1.14 19.71 8.95
CA GLU A 19 2.23 20.33 9.73
C GLU A 19 1.73 21.32 10.79
N SER A 20 0.57 21.98 10.57
CA SER A 20 0.03 22.93 11.55
C SER A 20 -0.50 22.28 12.83
N ALA A 21 -0.65 20.95 12.84
CA ALA A 21 -1.12 20.19 13.99
C ALA A 21 0.04 19.66 14.86
N LEU A 22 1.30 19.87 14.48
CA LEU A 22 2.47 19.28 15.16
C LEU A 22 2.57 19.69 16.63
N ASP A 23 2.14 20.91 16.99
CA ASP A 23 2.15 21.41 18.37
C ASP A 23 1.07 20.77 19.25
N THR A 24 0.17 19.96 18.67
CA THR A 24 -0.86 19.20 19.40
C THR A 24 -0.69 17.70 19.10
N PRO A 25 0.10 16.95 19.90
CA PRO A 25 0.47 15.57 19.59
C PRO A 25 -0.70 14.64 19.29
N SER A 26 -1.77 14.68 20.10
CA SER A 26 -2.99 13.91 19.86
C SER A 26 -3.62 14.16 18.47
N GLN A 27 -3.68 15.41 18.01
CA GLN A 27 -4.17 15.74 16.66
C GLN A 27 -3.20 15.28 15.58
N ALA A 28 -1.90 15.44 15.81
CA ALA A 28 -0.88 14.99 14.88
C ALA A 28 -0.90 13.46 14.71
N LEU A 29 -1.02 12.70 15.80
CA LEU A 29 -1.14 11.24 15.74
C LEU A 29 -2.43 10.80 15.04
N ALA A 30 -3.53 11.55 15.17
CA ALA A 30 -4.75 11.31 14.41
C ALA A 30 -4.56 11.54 12.90
N ASN A 31 -3.81 12.57 12.50
CA ASN A 31 -3.42 12.81 11.10
C ASN A 31 -2.59 11.64 10.55
N ALA A 32 -1.56 11.21 11.29
CA ALA A 32 -0.73 10.07 10.91
C ALA A 32 -1.54 8.77 10.80
N THR A 33 -2.49 8.55 11.73
CA THR A 33 -3.40 7.40 11.68
C THR A 33 -4.20 7.38 10.36
N ARG A 34 -4.77 8.52 9.95
CA ARG A 34 -5.50 8.63 8.67
C ARG A 34 -4.62 8.35 7.46
N GLU A 35 -3.38 8.82 7.48
CA GLU A 35 -2.47 8.57 6.36
C GLU A 35 -2.07 7.08 6.30
N VAL A 36 -1.86 6.41 7.44
CA VAL A 36 -1.63 4.95 7.50
C VAL A 36 -2.81 4.17 6.93
N VAL A 37 -4.06 4.55 7.24
CA VAL A 37 -5.25 3.91 6.66
C VAL A 37 -5.26 3.99 5.13
N ARG A 38 -4.86 5.13 4.55
CA ARG A 38 -4.74 5.26 3.07
C ARG A 38 -3.64 4.38 2.48
N VAL A 39 -2.56 4.14 3.23
CA VAL A 39 -1.54 3.15 2.83
C VAL A 39 -2.15 1.75 2.83
N CYS A 40 -2.94 1.37 3.85
CA CYS A 40 -3.65 0.10 3.88
C CYS A 40 -4.58 -0.09 2.66
N GLU A 41 -5.33 0.94 2.28
CA GLU A 41 -6.18 0.93 1.07
C GLU A 41 -5.36 0.69 -0.20
N THR A 42 -4.20 1.34 -0.31
CA THR A 42 -3.29 1.16 -1.46
C THR A 42 -2.72 -0.26 -1.49
N VAL A 43 -2.30 -0.80 -0.34
CA VAL A 43 -1.82 -2.19 -0.22
C VAL A 43 -2.92 -3.19 -0.56
N GLU A 44 -4.17 -2.95 -0.17
CA GLU A 44 -5.29 -3.81 -0.58
C GLU A 44 -5.45 -3.84 -2.11
N ILE A 45 -5.32 -2.70 -2.77
CA ILE A 45 -5.34 -2.62 -4.25
C ILE A 45 -4.17 -3.39 -4.85
N MET A 46 -2.98 -3.28 -4.27
CA MET A 46 -1.79 -4.03 -4.72
C MET A 46 -2.01 -5.54 -4.61
N LEU A 47 -2.57 -6.03 -3.50
CA LEU A 47 -2.93 -7.44 -3.30
C LEU A 47 -3.95 -7.93 -4.35
N LYS A 48 -4.98 -7.13 -4.65
CA LYS A 48 -5.95 -7.50 -5.70
C LYS A 48 -5.28 -7.58 -7.08
N ARG A 49 -4.43 -6.62 -7.41
CA ARG A 49 -3.78 -6.55 -8.73
C ARG A 49 -2.72 -7.62 -8.94
N ILE A 50 -1.96 -7.98 -7.89
CA ILE A 50 -0.90 -8.98 -8.05
C ILE A 50 -1.48 -10.34 -8.42
N ILE A 51 -2.61 -10.77 -7.85
CA ILE A 51 -3.20 -12.05 -8.21
C ILE A 51 -3.75 -12.04 -9.66
N GLU A 52 -4.38 -10.95 -10.10
CA GLU A 52 -4.83 -10.78 -11.49
C GLU A 52 -3.68 -10.89 -12.50
N LEU A 53 -2.48 -10.45 -12.12
CA LEU A 53 -1.28 -10.58 -12.94
C LEU A 53 -0.78 -12.03 -13.08
N TYR A 54 -1.02 -12.90 -12.10
CA TYR A 54 -0.70 -14.33 -12.26
C TYR A 54 -1.62 -15.00 -13.28
N GLU A 55 -2.84 -14.51 -13.46
CA GLU A 55 -3.77 -14.96 -14.51
C GLU A 55 -3.38 -14.40 -15.88
N SER A 56 -3.26 -13.07 -15.97
CA SER A 56 -3.04 -12.37 -17.24
C SER A 56 -2.22 -11.10 -17.02
N ALA A 57 -0.93 -11.19 -17.33
CA ALA A 57 0.01 -10.10 -17.24
C ALA A 57 0.28 -9.43 -18.60
N ASP A 58 0.44 -8.12 -18.55
CA ASP A 58 1.05 -7.32 -19.61
C ASP A 58 1.98 -6.26 -18.98
N ALA A 59 2.84 -5.66 -19.80
CA ALA A 59 3.81 -4.67 -19.34
C ALA A 59 3.14 -3.44 -18.69
N GLY A 60 1.94 -3.06 -19.15
CA GLY A 60 1.17 -1.94 -18.62
C GLY A 60 0.67 -2.22 -17.20
N LYS A 61 0.04 -3.38 -16.97
CA LYS A 61 -0.42 -3.79 -15.64
C LYS A 61 0.73 -3.98 -14.66
N ILE A 62 1.85 -4.56 -15.11
CA ILE A 62 3.07 -4.70 -14.27
C ILE A 62 3.59 -3.32 -13.86
N LYS A 63 3.69 -2.37 -14.79
CA LYS A 63 4.11 -1.00 -14.49
C LYS A 63 3.14 -0.30 -13.55
N ALA A 64 1.83 -0.51 -13.74
CA ALA A 64 0.80 0.08 -12.88
C ALA A 64 0.83 -0.47 -11.45
N LEU A 65 1.24 -1.73 -11.24
CA LEU A 65 1.45 -2.28 -9.90
C LEU A 65 2.71 -1.70 -9.25
N ALA A 66 3.82 -1.58 -10.00
CA ALA A 66 5.04 -0.96 -9.48
C ALA A 66 4.81 0.51 -9.07
N ALA A 67 4.02 1.27 -9.84
CA ALA A 67 3.68 2.65 -9.50
C ALA A 67 2.79 2.78 -8.23
N LEU A 68 2.09 1.72 -7.81
CA LEU A 68 1.38 1.72 -6.53
C LEU A 68 2.35 1.53 -5.36
N ASP A 69 3.38 0.70 -5.55
CA ASP A 69 4.45 0.49 -4.57
C ASP A 69 5.26 1.79 -4.35
N ASP A 70 5.62 2.49 -5.43
CA ASP A 70 6.27 3.81 -5.35
C ASP A 70 5.44 4.80 -4.49
N ARG A 71 4.10 4.78 -4.61
CA ARG A 71 3.21 5.61 -3.79
C ARG A 71 3.17 5.17 -2.33
N VAL A 72 3.24 3.87 -2.05
CA VAL A 72 3.34 3.34 -0.68
C VAL A 72 4.65 3.81 -0.04
N ASP A 73 5.77 3.72 -0.76
CA ASP A 73 7.08 4.16 -0.29
C ASP A 73 7.13 5.66 0.00
N GLU A 74 6.58 6.49 -0.89
CA GLU A 74 6.46 7.94 -0.70
C GLU A 74 5.63 8.28 0.55
N LYS A 75 4.44 7.68 0.71
CA LYS A 75 3.59 7.88 1.89
C LYS A 75 4.28 7.39 3.15
N HIS A 76 4.95 6.25 3.10
CA HIS A 76 5.70 5.70 4.22
C HIS A 76 6.81 6.65 4.68
N ALA A 77 7.61 7.17 3.74
CA ALA A 77 8.63 8.17 4.03
C ALA A 77 8.04 9.43 4.66
N ALA A 78 6.92 9.93 4.13
CA ALA A 78 6.23 11.11 4.67
C ALA A 78 5.73 10.87 6.10
N ILE A 79 5.11 9.72 6.38
CA ILE A 79 4.63 9.37 7.73
C ILE A 79 5.80 9.27 8.71
N LYS A 80 6.91 8.60 8.35
CA LYS A 80 8.11 8.51 9.20
C LYS A 80 8.66 9.88 9.55
N LEU A 81 8.79 10.77 8.56
CA LEU A 81 9.27 12.14 8.77
C LEU A 81 8.31 12.94 9.66
N TYR A 82 7.01 12.81 9.44
CA TYR A 82 5.99 13.48 10.24
C TYR A 82 6.01 13.01 11.71
N LEU A 83 6.04 11.71 11.96
CA LEU A 83 6.12 11.15 13.32
C LEU A 83 7.43 11.55 14.02
N ALA A 84 8.55 11.60 13.30
CA ALA A 84 9.80 12.11 13.84
C ALA A 84 9.75 13.60 14.24
N LYS A 85 8.87 14.41 13.63
CA LYS A 85 8.59 15.78 14.08
C LYS A 85 7.69 15.79 15.32
N VAL A 86 6.67 14.93 15.36
CA VAL A 86 5.77 14.80 16.52
C VAL A 86 6.52 14.45 17.79
N THR A 87 7.50 13.54 17.73
CA THR A 87 8.29 13.10 18.89
C THR A 87 9.25 14.17 19.43
N LYS A 88 9.38 15.33 18.79
CA LYS A 88 10.11 16.48 19.36
C LYS A 88 9.32 17.20 20.45
N ASN A 89 8.00 17.02 20.47
CA ASN A 89 7.13 17.54 21.53
C ASN A 89 7.05 16.53 22.68
N PRO A 90 6.83 16.98 23.94
CA PRO A 90 6.51 16.08 25.03
C PRO A 90 5.27 15.25 24.70
N LEU A 91 5.37 13.94 24.84
CA LEU A 91 4.27 12.99 24.64
C LEU A 91 3.87 12.41 26.00
N SER A 92 2.57 12.16 26.18
CA SER A 92 2.13 11.24 27.24
C SER A 92 2.61 9.80 26.94
N GLU A 93 2.54 8.92 27.92
CA GLU A 93 2.87 7.49 27.72
C GLU A 93 1.97 6.86 26.62
N ASP A 94 0.68 7.17 26.63
CA ASP A 94 -0.28 6.69 25.61
C ASP A 94 0.05 7.23 24.22
N GLU A 95 0.43 8.50 24.11
CA GLU A 95 0.82 9.12 22.84
C GLU A 95 2.13 8.53 22.30
N ALA A 96 3.09 8.29 23.18
CA ALA A 96 4.35 7.64 22.83
C ALA A 96 4.13 6.21 22.34
N LEU A 97 3.28 5.43 23.03
CA LEU A 97 2.90 4.08 22.62
C LEU A 97 2.24 4.09 21.24
N ARG A 98 1.24 4.95 21.04
CA ARG A 98 0.55 5.08 19.76
C ARG A 98 1.49 5.50 18.62
N CYS A 99 2.46 6.37 18.90
CA CYS A 99 3.50 6.72 17.93
C CYS A 99 4.33 5.51 17.54
N GLN A 100 4.74 4.67 18.49
CA GLN A 100 5.49 3.44 18.21
C GLN A 100 4.66 2.43 17.42
N GLU A 101 3.38 2.26 17.75
CA GLU A 101 2.46 1.38 17.02
C GLU A 101 2.31 1.82 15.56
N LEU A 102 2.17 3.13 15.30
CA LEU A 102 2.10 3.67 13.95
C LEU A 102 3.38 3.44 13.15
N ILE A 103 4.56 3.63 13.77
CA ILE A 103 5.85 3.31 13.13
C ILE A 103 5.92 1.81 12.80
N GLY A 104 5.55 0.95 13.74
CA GLY A 104 5.54 -0.50 13.55
C GLY A 104 4.58 -0.94 12.44
N ALA A 105 3.40 -0.33 12.36
CA ALA A 105 2.44 -0.58 11.27
C ALA A 105 3.00 -0.16 9.91
N CYS A 106 3.60 1.02 9.84
CA CYS A 106 4.25 1.54 8.63
C CYS A 106 5.33 0.60 8.08
N VAL A 107 6.22 0.10 8.94
CA VAL A 107 7.26 -0.86 8.55
C VAL A 107 6.65 -2.17 8.03
N LYS A 108 5.59 -2.67 8.67
CA LYS A 108 4.92 -3.90 8.20
C LYS A 108 4.25 -3.70 6.84
N LEU A 109 3.65 -2.53 6.59
CA LEU A 109 3.02 -2.21 5.30
C LEU A 109 4.05 -2.09 4.17
N GLU A 110 5.20 -1.45 4.42
CA GLU A 110 6.34 -1.40 3.49
C GLU A 110 6.81 -2.82 3.14
N GLN A 111 6.96 -3.70 4.13
CA GLN A 111 7.34 -5.11 3.89
C GLN A 111 6.33 -5.86 3.01
N VAL A 112 5.03 -5.56 3.12
CA VAL A 112 4.02 -6.15 2.23
C VAL A 112 4.21 -5.67 0.79
N GLY A 113 4.43 -4.37 0.58
CA GLY A 113 4.74 -3.80 -0.74
C GLY A 113 5.97 -4.46 -1.38
N ASP A 114 7.05 -4.56 -0.61
CA ASP A 114 8.29 -5.24 -1.00
C ASP A 114 8.06 -6.70 -1.40
N ILE A 115 7.25 -7.45 -0.66
CA ILE A 115 6.89 -8.84 -1.02
C ILE A 115 6.14 -8.87 -2.35
N ILE A 116 5.19 -7.95 -2.56
CA ILE A 116 4.41 -7.90 -3.79
C ILE A 116 5.32 -7.61 -5.00
N VAL A 117 6.21 -6.63 -4.92
CA VAL A 117 7.02 -6.18 -6.06
C VAL A 117 8.32 -6.96 -6.24
N ARG A 118 9.06 -7.23 -5.15
CA ARG A 118 10.38 -7.89 -5.24
C ARG A 118 10.30 -9.41 -5.26
N ASN A 119 9.18 -9.99 -4.85
CA ASN A 119 8.98 -11.45 -4.86
C ASN A 119 7.89 -11.87 -5.84
N MET A 120 6.63 -11.51 -5.57
CA MET A 120 5.50 -12.02 -6.38
C MET A 120 5.55 -11.54 -7.83
N LEU A 121 5.78 -10.25 -8.07
CA LEU A 121 5.85 -9.69 -9.42
C LEU A 121 7.04 -10.25 -10.23
N VAL A 122 8.13 -10.67 -9.56
CA VAL A 122 9.25 -11.37 -10.21
C VAL A 122 8.79 -12.72 -10.76
N HIS A 123 7.92 -13.44 -10.04
CA HIS A 123 7.34 -14.70 -10.52
C HIS A 123 6.35 -14.50 -11.65
N VAL A 124 5.53 -13.44 -11.59
CA VAL A 124 4.66 -13.03 -12.72
C VAL A 124 5.49 -12.83 -13.99
N ARG A 125 6.58 -12.06 -13.92
CA ARG A 125 7.46 -11.80 -15.07
C ARG A 125 8.04 -13.10 -15.64
N LYS A 126 8.52 -14.00 -14.77
CA LYS A 126 9.02 -15.32 -15.18
C LYS A 126 7.96 -16.19 -15.85
N LYS A 127 6.70 -16.17 -15.36
CA LYS A 127 5.58 -16.88 -16.00
C LYS A 127 5.34 -16.35 -17.41
N LEU A 128 5.26 -15.02 -17.55
CA LEU A 128 5.02 -14.33 -18.82
C LEU A 128 6.14 -14.60 -19.84
N GLU A 129 7.40 -14.43 -19.45
CA GLU A 129 8.57 -14.67 -20.31
C GLU A 129 8.65 -16.11 -20.84
N ARG A 130 8.17 -17.07 -20.06
CA ARG A 130 8.20 -18.50 -20.40
C ARG A 130 6.92 -18.99 -21.06
N GLY A 131 5.90 -18.15 -21.22
CA GLY A 131 4.59 -18.54 -21.76
C GLY A 131 3.92 -19.65 -20.94
N LEU A 132 4.11 -19.64 -19.62
CA LEU A 132 3.56 -20.67 -18.74
C LEU A 132 2.13 -20.33 -18.32
N GLU A 133 1.32 -21.36 -18.16
CA GLU A 133 -0.03 -21.27 -17.60
C GLU A 133 -0.19 -22.19 -16.40
N PHE A 134 -1.04 -21.79 -15.45
CA PHE A 134 -1.43 -22.69 -14.37
C PHE A 134 -2.39 -23.75 -14.90
N THR A 135 -2.36 -24.94 -14.27
CA THR A 135 -3.47 -25.87 -14.42
C THR A 135 -4.73 -25.28 -13.78
N PRO A 136 -5.93 -25.67 -14.22
CA PRO A 136 -7.18 -25.23 -13.60
C PRO A 136 -7.24 -25.51 -12.09
N GLU A 137 -6.66 -26.63 -11.64
CA GLU A 137 -6.56 -27.01 -10.23
C GLU A 137 -5.60 -26.09 -9.48
N GLY A 138 -4.38 -25.92 -9.99
CA GLY A 138 -3.36 -25.07 -9.35
C GLY A 138 -3.78 -23.60 -9.29
N TRP A 139 -4.49 -23.11 -10.32
CA TRP A 139 -5.04 -21.77 -10.32
C TRP A 139 -6.08 -21.57 -9.21
N ARG A 140 -6.97 -22.54 -9.04
CA ARG A 140 -8.01 -22.53 -8.00
C ARG A 140 -7.41 -22.54 -6.60
N GLU A 141 -6.41 -23.39 -6.36
CA GLU A 141 -5.71 -23.48 -5.07
C GLU A 141 -4.98 -22.17 -4.73
N LEU A 142 -4.27 -21.60 -5.71
CA LEU A 142 -3.57 -20.33 -5.55
C LEU A 142 -4.55 -19.18 -5.22
N CYS A 143 -5.67 -19.10 -5.95
CA CYS A 143 -6.70 -18.10 -5.69
C CYS A 143 -7.35 -18.26 -4.32
N ALA A 144 -7.64 -19.50 -3.89
CA ALA A 144 -8.22 -19.76 -2.57
C ALA A 144 -7.28 -19.35 -1.43
N PHE A 145 -5.98 -19.64 -1.58
CA PHE A 145 -4.96 -19.22 -0.62
C PHE A 145 -4.82 -17.70 -0.59
N HIS A 146 -4.73 -17.06 -1.77
CA HIS A 146 -4.65 -15.60 -1.86
C HIS A 146 -5.90 -14.91 -1.29
N ALA A 147 -7.10 -15.46 -1.50
CA ALA A 147 -8.33 -14.94 -0.92
C ALA A 147 -8.30 -14.94 0.62
N SER A 148 -7.71 -15.97 1.23
CA SER A 148 -7.49 -16.02 2.69
C SER A 148 -6.53 -14.93 3.16
N VAL A 149 -5.44 -14.67 2.41
CA VAL A 149 -4.50 -13.58 2.69
C VAL A 149 -5.20 -12.22 2.61
N LEU A 150 -5.98 -11.98 1.55
CA LEU A 150 -6.71 -10.72 1.37
C LEU A 150 -7.78 -10.51 2.45
N ALA A 151 -8.48 -11.57 2.87
CA ALA A 151 -9.43 -11.51 3.97
C ALA A 151 -8.74 -11.13 5.29
N ASN A 152 -7.58 -11.73 5.59
CA ASN A 152 -6.80 -11.39 6.78
C ASN A 152 -6.27 -9.95 6.74
N ALA A 153 -5.81 -9.48 5.57
CA ALA A 153 -5.38 -8.10 5.40
C ALA A 153 -6.52 -7.12 5.71
N ARG A 154 -7.71 -7.37 5.17
CA ARG A 154 -8.90 -6.55 5.46
C ARG A 154 -9.28 -6.55 6.94
N LEU A 155 -9.20 -7.69 7.62
CA LEU A 155 -9.47 -7.75 9.06
C LEU A 155 -8.45 -6.95 9.87
N ALA A 156 -7.19 -6.88 9.42
CA ALA A 156 -6.15 -6.09 10.08
C ALA A 156 -6.23 -4.58 9.76
N PHE A 157 -6.89 -4.20 8.66
CA PHE A 157 -7.02 -2.80 8.24
C PHE A 157 -8.24 -2.08 8.82
N ASN A 158 -9.21 -2.82 9.36
CA ASN A 158 -10.42 -2.31 10.03
C ASN A 158 -10.25 -2.30 11.55
#